data_AF-A0A1Q3QD66-F1
#
_entry.id   AF-A0A1Q3QD66-F1
#
_cell.length_a   1.000
_cell.length_b   1.000
_cell.length_c   1.000
_cell.angle_alpha   90.00
_cell.angle_beta   90.00
_cell.angle_gamma   90.00
#
_symmetry.space_group_name_H-M   'P 1'
#
loop_
_entity.id
_entity.type
_entity.pdbx_description
1 polymer ?
#
loop_
_entity_poly.entity_id
_entity_poly.type
_entity_poly.pdbx_seq_one_letter_code
_entity_poly.pdbx_strand_id
1 'polypeptide(L)' 'MYINVRINTQTERGKQLIKQLRRYPKTVKFDNPTESGVVPEGYMTSGEFRKTAMEDTVKFCKENGLL' A
#
# COMPACT_ATOMS: atom_id res chain seq x y z
N MET A 1 22.11 -16.52 -0.08
CA MET A 1 20.75 -17.02 -0.41
C MET A 1 19.76 -16.23 0.42
N TYR A 2 18.73 -15.65 -0.20
CA TYR A 2 17.68 -14.90 0.51
C TYR A 2 16.36 -15.68 0.44
N ILE A 3 15.56 -15.61 1.50
CA ILE A 3 14.23 -16.23 1.56
C ILE A 3 13.21 -15.10 1.66
N ASN A 4 12.26 -15.07 0.72
CA ASN A 4 11.16 -14.11 0.74
C ASN A 4 9.99 -14.70 1.52
N VAL A 5 9.47 -13.97 2.51
CA VAL A 5 8.35 -14.40 3.35
C VAL A 5 7.29 -13.29 3.35
N ARG A 6 6.03 -13.66 3.14
CA ARG A 6 4.89 -12.74 3.27
C ARG A 6 4.31 -12.85 4.69
N ILE A 7 4.19 -11.72 5.38
CA ILE A 7 3.67 -11.65 6.75
C ILE A 7 2.36 -10.87 6.74
N ASN A 8 1.28 -11.48 7.27
CA ASN A 8 0.00 -10.78 7.43
C ASN A 8 0.04 -9.84 8.65
N THR A 9 0.08 -8.53 8.37
CA THR A 9 0.18 -7.46 9.39
C THR A 9 -1.13 -7.11 10.08
N GLN A 10 -2.26 -7.66 9.63
CA GLN A 10 -3.57 -7.45 10.26
C GLN A 10 -3.70 -8.23 11.57
N THR A 11 -2.92 -9.30 11.74
CA THR A 11 -2.91 -10.10 12.97
C THR A 11 -1.92 -9.53 14.00
N GLU A 12 -2.26 -9.63 15.29
CA GLU A 12 -1.35 -9.18 16.37
C GLU A 12 0.01 -9.89 16.33
N ARG A 13 0.01 -11.20 16.01
CA ARG A 13 1.25 -11.97 15.82
C ARG A 13 2.09 -11.42 14.67
N GLY A 14 1.48 -11.07 13.54
CA GLY A 14 2.18 -10.46 12.40
C GLY A 14 2.82 -9.13 12.75
N LYS A 15 2.11 -8.27 13.49
CA LYS A 15 2.67 -7.00 13.99
C LYS A 15 3.87 -7.22 14.91
N GLN A 16 3.77 -8.19 15.82
CA GLN A 16 4.87 -8.56 16.72
C GLN A 16 6.10 -9.09 15.96
N LEU A 17 5.89 -9.96 14.97
CA LEU A 17 6.94 -10.48 14.10
C LEU A 17 7.69 -9.35 13.39
N ILE A 18 6.98 -8.40 12.77
CA ILE A 18 7.61 -7.25 12.12
C ILE A 18 8.44 -6.43 13.12
N LYS A 19 7.91 -6.18 14.32
CA LYS A 19 8.62 -5.43 15.36
C LYS A 19 9.92 -6.13 15.79
N GLN A 20 9.93 -7.46 15.84
CA GLN A 20 11.15 -8.22 16.13
C GLN A 20 12.14 -8.18 14.96
N LEU A 21 11.67 -8.40 13.73
CA LEU A 21 12.51 -8.42 12.53
C LEU A 21 13.20 -7.08 12.26
N ARG A 22 12.54 -5.95 12.56
CA ARG A 22 13.13 -4.61 12.47
C ARG A 22 14.37 -4.39 13.36
N ARG A 23 14.60 -5.24 14.36
CA ARG A 23 15.81 -5.17 15.22
C ARG A 23 17.07 -5.64 14.50
N TYR A 24 16.93 -6.30 13.34
CA TYR A 24 18.05 -6.89 12.58
C TYR A 24 18.17 -6.30 11.17
N PRO A 25 18.43 -4.98 11.01
CA PRO A 25 18.42 -4.30 9.71
C PRO A 25 19.52 -4.75 8.75
N LYS A 26 20.60 -5.36 9.24
CA LYS A 26 21.68 -5.91 8.39
C LYS A 26 21.30 -7.23 7.71
N THR A 27 20.33 -7.95 8.27
CA THR A 27 19.95 -9.30 7.85
C THR A 27 18.56 -9.33 7.22
N VAL A 28 17.66 -8.44 7.66
CA VAL A 28 16.29 -8.34 7.18
C VAL A 28 16.13 -7.09 6.31
N LYS A 29 15.68 -7.29 5.07
CA LYS A 29 15.20 -6.22 4.20
C LYS A 29 13.69 -6.29 4.14
N PHE A 30 13.05 -5.13 4.26
CA PHE A 30 11.61 -4.99 4.03
C PHE A 30 11.46 -4.39 2.65
N ASP A 31 10.77 -5.09 1.76
CA ASP A 31 10.43 -4.54 0.46
C ASP A 31 9.42 -3.41 0.67
N ASN A 32 9.83 -2.18 0.39
CA ASN A 32 8.94 -1.04 0.32
C ASN A 32 8.34 -1.00 -1.09
N PRO A 33 7.03 -1.21 -1.28
CA PRO A 33 6.40 -1.16 -2.60
C PRO A 33 6.59 0.20 -3.28
N THR A 34 6.76 1.27 -2.50
CA THR A 34 7.03 2.61 -3.01
C THR A 34 8.44 2.75 -3.61
N GLU A 35 9.40 1.95 -3.15
CA GLU A 35 10.78 1.94 -3.67
C GLU A 35 10.98 0.92 -4.80
N SER A 36 10.18 -0.16 -4.83
CA SER A 36 10.25 -1.16 -5.89
C SER A 36 9.67 -0.68 -7.23
N GLY A 37 8.88 0.40 -7.20
CA GLY A 37 8.13 0.88 -8.36
C GLY A 37 6.97 -0.03 -8.77
N VAL A 38 6.72 -1.11 -8.02
CA VAL A 38 5.64 -2.07 -8.29
C VAL A 38 4.47 -1.77 -7.36
N VAL A 39 3.34 -1.38 -7.95
CA VAL A 39 2.08 -1.20 -7.23
C VAL A 39 1.55 -2.60 -6.86
N PRO A 40 1.35 -2.92 -5.57
CA PRO A 40 0.79 -4.21 -5.17
C PRO A 40 -0.64 -4.41 -5.68
N GLU A 41 -1.05 -5.66 -5.86
CA GLU A 41 -2.42 -6.00 -6.25
C GLU A 41 -3.44 -5.44 -5.24
N GLY A 42 -4.45 -4.74 -5.75
CA GLY A 42 -5.48 -4.05 -4.94
C GLY A 42 -5.07 -2.67 -4.40
N TYR A 43 -3.85 -2.22 -4.67
CA TYR A 43 -3.40 -0.85 -4.38
C TYR A 43 -3.38 -0.02 -5.66
N MET A 44 -3.37 1.30 -5.49
CA MET A 44 -3.16 2.27 -6.57
C MET A 44 -2.17 3.34 -6.12
N THR A 45 -1.52 4.00 -7.07
CA THR A 45 -0.66 5.14 -6.79
C THR A 45 -1.49 6.35 -6.31
N SER A 46 -0.84 7.30 -5.64
CA SER A 46 -1.49 8.56 -5.25
C SER A 46 -1.97 9.38 -6.46
N GLY A 47 -1.29 9.26 -7.60
CA GLY A 47 -1.69 9.89 -8.86
C GLY A 47 -2.97 9.29 -9.43
N GLU A 48 -3.05 7.96 -9.48
CA GLU A 48 -4.26 7.24 -9.90
C GLU A 48 -5.44 7.55 -8.97
N PHE A 49 -5.21 7.51 -7.64
CA PHE A 49 -6.23 7.89 -6.66
C PHE A 49 -6.78 9.30 -6.90
N ARG A 50 -5.89 10.28 -7.09
CA ARG A 50 -6.31 11.67 -7.33
C ARG A 50 -7.14 11.80 -8.59
N LYS A 51 -6.76 11.12 -9.67
CA LYS A 51 -7.49 11.14 -10.94
C LYS A 51 -8.90 10.56 -10.77
N THR A 52 -8.99 9.34 -10.21
CA THR A 52 -10.28 8.67 -9.98
C THR A 52 -11.18 9.49 -9.05
N ALA A 53 -10.63 10.02 -7.95
CA ALA A 53 -11.41 10.85 -7.02
C ALA A 53 -11.97 12.13 -7.68
N MET A 54 -11.20 12.78 -8.58
CA MET A 54 -11.69 13.94 -9.31
C MET A 54 -12.78 13.57 -10.32
N GLU A 55 -12.60 12.47 -11.06
CA GLU A 55 -13.59 11.97 -12.02
C GLU A 55 -14.91 11.60 -11.32
N ASP A 56 -14.83 10.87 -10.20
CA ASP A 56 -15.99 10.50 -9.38
C ASP A 56 -16.71 11.73 -8.82
N THR A 57 -15.95 12.73 -8.36
CA THR A 57 -16.51 13.98 -7.84
C THR A 57 -17.25 14.75 -8.94
N VAL A 58 -16.65 14.89 -10.13
CA VAL A 58 -17.28 15.58 -11.26
C VAL A 58 -18.55 14.85 -11.70
N LYS A 59 -18.51 13.51 -11.75
CA LYS A 59 -19.67 12.69 -12.08
C LYS A 59 -20.80 12.93 -11.07
N PHE A 60 -20.50 12.83 -9.77
CA PHE A 60 -21.44 13.10 -8.70
C PHE A 60 -22.07 14.49 -8.84
N CYS A 61 -21.27 15.53 -9.06
CA CYS A 61 -21.77 16.89 -9.19
C CYS A 61 -22.71 17.06 -10.39
N LYS A 62 -22.37 16.48 -11.56
CA LYS A 62 -23.24 16.52 -12.75
C LYS A 62 -24.57 15.80 -12.52
N GLU A 63 -24.52 14.61 -11.90
CA GLU A 63 -25.72 13.81 -11.60
C GLU A 63 -26.67 14.51 -10.62
N ASN A 64 -26.13 15.40 -9.77
CA ASN A 64 -26.91 16.16 -8.78
C ASN A 64 -27.14 17.63 -9.17
N GLY A 65 -26.81 18.04 -10.39
CA GLY A 65 -27.00 19.42 -10.87
C GLY A 65 -26.20 20.48 -10.10
N LEU A 66 -25.08 20.08 -9.48
CA LEU A 66 -24.16 20.98 -8.78
C LEU A 66 -23.12 21.61 -9.74
N LEU A 67 -23.08 21.14 -10.99
CA LEU A 67 -22.22 21.57 -12.09
C LEU A 67 -22.99 21.54 -13.41
#